data_AF-A0A3M1M9W9-F1
#
_entry.id   AF-A0A3M1M9W9-F1
#
_cell.length_a   1.000
_cell.length_b   1.000
_cell.length_c   1.000
_cell.angle_alpha   90.00
_cell.angle_beta   90.00
_cell.angle_gamma   90.00
#
_symmetry.space_group_name_H-M   'P 1'
#
loop_
_entity.id
_entity.type
_entity.pdbx_description
1 polymer ?
#
loop_
_entity_poly.entity_id
_entity_poly.type
_entity_poly.pdbx_seq_one_letter_code
_entity_poly.pdbx_strand_id
1 'polypeptide(L)'
;MQLLPCASCGKIFVLPEGTSAAATIECPNCEQQYVVDSLVRDELVRWKVVYDPNSPDAPADVEILAVEEEASDVAGDGAQQAPLVLDGAIGSGAGSALRRARRKQGTPIWSIIQVVLGGVAAVPIALLILWWVLDRDVMDAGPKVARYLPWIVPQKYHPFDGPDADVADTLPRRPQRRGQSGFRRFDDVFPIDGGDSSAPGSDPRAAESGGTTTHDAPEIDPPNADQTARETASPAEDGTVFGLARRCLSELDAFLQASERGNEAVSSASADDSEPSAQEPQTTADRRRELAQRAYATLMELARAVEDIPLYSPVRRPVEDLLEDIARRIGQHPELRRLVQQGATYWEAGAAPGGHLALVGTVVDVQPLESPDSAVMVHLATDGVPESVSRIFVPSRWAIGVEPDNDVFVLGRRIEADAAEPENSATERIATQSGERAPENAGFEACYLQVLQP
;
A
#
# COMPACT_ATOMS: atom_id res chain seq x y z
N MET A 1 13.74 -28.63 18.21
CA MET A 1 12.40 -28.66 17.59
C MET A 1 12.51 -28.11 16.17
N GLN A 2 11.90 -28.75 15.17
CA GLN A 2 11.89 -28.26 13.78
C GLN A 2 10.47 -27.79 13.42
N LEU A 3 10.36 -26.61 12.81
CA LEU A 3 9.11 -26.07 12.28
C LEU A 3 9.02 -26.41 10.80
N LEU A 4 7.95 -27.07 10.38
CA LEU A 4 7.72 -27.46 8.98
C LEU A 4 6.32 -26.97 8.54
N PRO A 5 6.21 -26.24 7.41
CA PRO A 5 4.92 -25.92 6.82
C PRO A 5 4.36 -27.12 6.05
N CYS A 6 3.04 -27.31 6.12
CA CYS A 6 2.33 -28.32 5.33
C CYS A 6 2.30 -27.90 3.84
N ALA A 7 2.69 -28.80 2.94
CA ALA A 7 2.72 -28.53 1.49
C ALA A 7 1.34 -28.24 0.88
N SER A 8 0.24 -28.74 1.48
CA SER A 8 -1.11 -28.54 0.93
C SER A 8 -1.88 -27.38 1.56
N CYS A 9 -1.70 -27.10 2.86
CA CYS A 9 -2.45 -26.04 3.53
C CYS A 9 -1.61 -24.84 4.01
N GLY A 10 -0.28 -24.92 3.90
CA GLY A 10 0.64 -23.84 4.28
C GLY A 10 0.77 -23.55 5.78
N LYS A 11 0.03 -24.25 6.66
CA LYS A 11 0.14 -24.07 8.12
C LYS A 11 1.43 -24.71 8.66
N ILE A 12 2.05 -24.04 9.63
CA ILE A 12 3.32 -24.43 10.26
C ILE A 12 3.04 -25.31 11.48
N PHE A 13 3.72 -26.46 11.56
CA PHE A 13 3.62 -27.39 12.69
C PHE A 13 4.99 -27.70 13.31
N VAL A 14 4.99 -28.05 14.59
CA VAL A 14 6.19 -28.42 15.34
C VAL A 14 6.41 -29.92 15.24
N LEU A 15 7.55 -30.35 14.71
CA LEU A 15 7.94 -31.75 14.68
C LEU A 15 8.63 -32.15 16.01
N PRO A 16 8.22 -33.27 16.65
CA PRO A 16 8.90 -33.79 17.83
C PRO A 16 10.38 -34.07 17.55
N GLU A 17 11.22 -33.79 18.55
CA GLU A 17 12.64 -34.08 18.47
C GLU A 17 12.88 -35.60 18.37
N GLY A 18 13.78 -36.03 17.49
CA GLY A 18 14.06 -37.45 17.24
C GLY A 18 13.18 -38.13 16.20
N THR A 19 12.30 -37.39 15.51
CA THR A 19 11.53 -37.94 14.37
C THR A 19 12.48 -38.33 13.24
N SER A 20 12.46 -39.62 12.84
CA SER A 20 13.28 -40.14 11.73
C SER A 20 12.91 -39.47 10.40
N ALA A 21 13.89 -39.21 9.53
CA ALA A 21 13.65 -38.69 8.18
C ALA A 21 12.75 -39.61 7.33
N ALA A 22 12.73 -40.91 7.63
CA ALA A 22 11.86 -41.88 6.95
C ALA A 22 10.45 -41.96 7.55
N ALA A 23 10.13 -41.19 8.59
CA ALA A 23 8.81 -41.20 9.21
C ALA A 23 7.75 -40.59 8.27
N THR A 24 6.55 -41.18 8.29
CA THR A 24 5.36 -40.59 7.68
C THR A 24 4.63 -39.79 8.74
N ILE A 25 4.34 -38.52 8.45
CA ILE A 25 3.63 -37.59 9.33
C ILE A 25 2.32 -37.17 8.65
N GLU A 26 1.28 -36.94 9.46
CA GLU A 26 -0.04 -36.52 8.99
C GLU A 26 -0.31 -35.08 9.45
N CYS A 27 -0.77 -34.22 8.53
CA CYS A 27 -1.12 -32.85 8.86
C CYS A 27 -2.44 -32.82 9.65
N PRO A 28 -2.47 -32.26 10.89
CA PRO A 28 -3.69 -32.26 11.70
C PRO A 28 -4.79 -31.32 11.18
N ASN A 29 -4.49 -30.50 10.16
CA ASN A 29 -5.46 -29.57 9.59
C ASN A 29 -6.09 -30.05 8.28
N CYS A 30 -5.38 -30.83 7.47
CA CYS A 30 -5.88 -31.29 6.16
C CYS A 30 -5.77 -32.80 5.95
N GLU A 31 -5.33 -33.55 6.97
CA GLU A 31 -5.26 -35.02 7.01
C GLU A 31 -4.40 -35.66 5.89
N GLN A 32 -3.58 -34.86 5.21
CA GLN A 32 -2.65 -35.38 4.21
C GLN A 32 -1.38 -35.91 4.85
N GLN A 33 -0.93 -37.07 4.36
CA GLN A 33 0.25 -37.77 4.83
C GLN A 33 1.46 -37.43 3.97
N TYR A 34 2.60 -37.17 4.62
CA TYR A 34 3.85 -36.83 3.97
C TYR A 34 5.00 -37.63 4.58
N VAL A 35 6.03 -37.92 3.77
CA VAL A 35 7.30 -38.45 4.27
C VAL A 35 8.19 -37.27 4.67
N VAL A 36 8.78 -37.30 5.86
CA VAL A 36 9.60 -36.19 6.38
C VAL A 36 10.75 -35.85 5.41
N ASP A 37 11.40 -36.85 4.84
CA ASP A 37 12.49 -36.69 3.85
C ASP A 37 12.06 -35.95 2.57
N SER A 38 10.82 -36.11 2.09
CA SER A 38 10.35 -35.35 0.92
C SER A 38 10.10 -33.87 1.24
N LEU A 39 9.57 -33.58 2.43
CA LEU A 39 9.34 -32.20 2.88
C LEU A 39 10.65 -31.44 3.10
N VAL A 40 11.63 -32.09 3.74
CA VAL A 40 12.93 -31.50 4.03
C VAL A 40 13.72 -31.21 2.74
N ARG A 41 13.64 -32.09 1.73
CA ARG A 41 14.30 -31.86 0.43
C ARG A 41 13.66 -30.75 -0.38
N ASP A 42 12.34 -30.66 -0.42
CA ASP A 42 11.65 -29.64 -1.23
C ASP A 42 11.83 -28.22 -0.66
N GLU A 43 12.00 -28.07 0.66
CA GLU A 43 12.27 -26.77 1.27
C GLU A 43 13.75 -26.35 1.26
N LEU A 44 14.70 -27.30 1.38
CA LEU A 44 16.13 -26.99 1.45
C LEU A 44 16.73 -26.51 0.11
N VAL A 45 16.04 -26.70 -1.03
CA VAL A 45 16.54 -26.28 -2.35
C VAL A 45 16.51 -24.74 -2.55
N ARG A 46 15.84 -23.97 -1.68
CA ARG A 46 15.69 -22.51 -1.85
C ARG A 46 16.57 -21.63 -0.96
N TRP A 47 17.41 -22.20 -0.11
CA TRP A 47 18.24 -21.41 0.80
C TRP A 47 19.66 -21.24 0.23
N LYS A 48 19.97 -20.04 -0.27
CA LYS A 48 21.35 -19.63 -0.57
C LYS A 48 22.07 -19.43 0.75
N VAL A 49 23.03 -20.29 1.08
CA VAL A 49 23.91 -20.11 2.24
C VAL A 49 24.72 -18.82 2.05
N VAL A 50 24.42 -17.80 2.85
CA VAL A 50 25.09 -16.48 2.79
C VAL A 50 26.34 -16.45 3.66
N TYR A 51 26.42 -17.29 4.70
CA TYR A 51 27.59 -17.41 5.57
C TYR A 51 27.57 -18.76 6.32
N ASP A 52 28.67 -19.51 6.28
CA ASP A 52 28.90 -20.74 7.04
C ASP A 52 30.25 -20.63 7.76
N PRO A 53 30.27 -20.45 9.11
CA PRO A 53 31.49 -20.28 9.88
C PRO A 53 32.31 -21.58 10.02
N ASN A 54 31.77 -22.74 9.60
CA ASN A 54 32.46 -24.03 9.61
C ASN A 54 32.78 -24.55 8.20
N SER A 55 32.61 -23.73 7.17
CA SER A 55 33.04 -24.08 5.82
C SER A 55 34.57 -24.19 5.78
N PRO A 56 35.13 -25.31 5.28
CA PRO A 56 36.58 -25.52 5.21
C PRO A 56 37.32 -24.58 4.24
N ASP A 57 36.62 -23.65 3.59
CA ASP A 57 37.16 -22.65 2.66
C ASP A 57 37.18 -21.20 3.23
N ALA A 58 37.02 -21.01 4.55
CA ALA A 58 37.24 -19.70 5.15
C ALA A 58 38.74 -19.30 5.07
N PRO A 59 39.10 -18.13 4.49
CA PRO A 59 40.49 -17.67 4.50
C PRO A 59 40.91 -17.42 5.95
N ALA A 60 41.86 -18.21 6.43
CA ALA A 60 42.58 -17.92 7.67
C ALA A 60 43.32 -16.61 7.47
N ASP A 61 42.86 -15.54 8.11
CA ASP A 61 43.65 -14.36 8.54
C ASP A 61 42.71 -13.37 9.24
N VAL A 62 42.33 -13.64 10.48
CA VAL A 62 41.95 -12.61 11.45
C VAL A 62 42.61 -12.93 12.78
N GLU A 63 43.76 -12.28 12.98
CA GLU A 63 44.54 -12.26 14.21
C GLU A 63 43.83 -11.37 15.23
N ILE A 64 43.18 -11.98 16.24
CA ILE A 64 42.81 -11.29 17.49
C ILE A 64 43.13 -12.21 18.68
N LEU A 65 44.29 -11.90 19.27
CA LEU A 65 44.69 -11.97 20.70
C LEU A 65 44.23 -13.16 21.56
N ALA A 66 45.21 -13.99 21.96
CA ALA A 66 45.16 -14.77 23.19
C ALA A 66 46.35 -14.39 24.09
N VAL A 67 45.99 -13.93 25.29
CA VAL A 67 46.83 -13.63 26.45
C VAL A 67 46.92 -14.90 27.31
N GLU A 68 48.16 -15.22 27.72
CA GLU A 68 48.60 -15.97 28.93
C GLU A 68 48.26 -17.47 29.07
N GLU A 69 49.29 -18.33 29.09
CA GLU A 69 49.92 -19.00 30.27
C GLU A 69 49.13 -20.28 30.67
N GLU A 70 49.68 -21.45 31.00
CA GLU A 70 51.00 -21.91 31.41
C GLU A 70 51.22 -23.36 30.91
N ALA A 71 52.48 -23.78 30.98
CA ALA A 71 52.98 -25.11 30.66
C ALA A 71 52.48 -26.22 31.59
N SER A 72 52.30 -27.43 31.05
CA SER A 72 52.62 -28.65 31.78
C SER A 72 52.98 -29.79 30.83
N ASP A 73 54.24 -30.21 30.92
CA ASP A 73 54.83 -31.38 30.30
C ASP A 73 54.23 -32.67 30.88
N VAL A 74 53.75 -33.59 30.02
CA VAL A 74 53.81 -35.03 30.31
C VAL A 74 54.15 -35.77 29.02
N ALA A 75 55.34 -36.37 29.02
CA ALA A 75 55.84 -37.30 28.02
C ALA A 75 55.03 -38.61 28.02
N GLY A 76 54.83 -39.18 26.83
CA GLY A 76 54.20 -40.49 26.64
C GLY A 76 54.47 -41.04 25.25
N ASP A 77 55.64 -41.66 25.12
CA ASP A 77 56.08 -42.51 24.00
C ASP A 77 55.07 -43.64 23.69
N GLY A 78 54.93 -44.02 22.41
CA GLY A 78 54.43 -45.37 22.10
C GLY A 78 53.70 -45.60 20.77
N ALA A 79 54.47 -46.06 19.78
CA ALA A 79 54.13 -47.15 18.85
C ALA A 79 53.03 -46.95 17.77
N GLN A 80 53.51 -46.79 16.54
CA GLN A 80 53.26 -47.65 15.37
C GLN A 80 51.90 -48.37 15.26
N GLN A 81 51.13 -48.03 14.22
CA GLN A 81 50.57 -49.03 13.30
C GLN A 81 50.12 -48.40 11.97
N ALA A 82 50.16 -49.23 10.93
CA ALA A 82 50.28 -48.94 9.51
C ALA A 82 48.91 -48.69 8.80
N PRO A 83 48.91 -48.34 7.49
CA PRO A 83 47.77 -47.80 6.78
C PRO A 83 46.89 -48.90 6.15
N LEU A 84 45.58 -48.69 6.11
CA LEU A 84 44.67 -49.53 5.33
C LEU A 84 44.21 -48.80 4.07
N VAL A 85 44.82 -49.25 2.97
CA VAL A 85 44.34 -49.18 1.60
C VAL A 85 42.98 -49.87 1.51
N LEU A 86 41.99 -49.22 0.91
CA LEU A 86 40.90 -49.92 0.24
C LEU A 86 40.60 -49.25 -1.09
N ASP A 87 41.26 -49.80 -2.12
CA ASP A 87 40.88 -49.66 -3.53
C ASP A 87 39.54 -50.37 -3.78
N GLY A 88 38.68 -49.74 -4.58
CA GLY A 88 37.40 -50.30 -4.98
C GLY A 88 36.67 -49.44 -6.02
N ALA A 89 37.23 -49.40 -7.23
CA ALA A 89 36.56 -48.96 -8.47
C ALA A 89 35.19 -49.67 -8.63
N ILE A 90 34.16 -49.14 -9.29
CA ILE A 90 34.02 -48.91 -10.73
C ILE A 90 32.72 -48.11 -10.93
N GLY A 91 32.73 -47.06 -11.77
CA GLY A 91 31.51 -46.32 -12.13
C GLY A 91 31.74 -45.20 -13.13
N SER A 92 32.27 -45.54 -14.31
CA SER A 92 32.40 -44.65 -15.46
C SER A 92 31.06 -44.03 -15.87
N GLY A 93 30.96 -42.70 -15.74
CA GLY A 93 29.82 -41.90 -16.21
C GLY A 93 30.28 -40.57 -16.80
N ALA A 94 30.59 -40.60 -18.08
CA ALA A 94 30.53 -39.53 -19.08
C ALA A 94 30.50 -38.04 -18.62
N GLY A 95 31.64 -37.37 -18.80
CA GLY A 95 31.75 -36.22 -19.70
C GLY A 95 30.85 -35.00 -19.48
N SER A 96 31.26 -34.09 -18.61
CA SER A 96 31.09 -32.66 -18.87
C SER A 96 32.34 -31.89 -18.42
N ALA A 97 33.43 -32.07 -19.17
CA ALA A 97 34.59 -31.17 -19.14
C ALA A 97 34.19 -29.80 -19.72
N LEU A 98 33.37 -29.06 -18.97
CA LEU A 98 33.25 -27.62 -19.15
C LEU A 98 34.62 -27.04 -18.82
N ARG A 99 35.35 -26.68 -19.88
CA ARG A 99 36.53 -25.82 -19.83
C ARG A 99 36.17 -24.60 -18.98
N ARG A 100 36.54 -24.64 -17.70
CA ARG A 100 36.51 -23.53 -16.77
C ARG A 100 37.50 -22.51 -17.33
N ALA A 101 36.99 -21.61 -18.17
CA ALA A 101 37.75 -20.52 -18.74
C ALA A 101 38.40 -19.77 -17.58
N ARG A 102 39.74 -19.81 -17.50
CA ARG A 102 40.54 -19.01 -16.57
C ARG A 102 40.12 -17.56 -16.76
N ARG A 103 39.22 -17.07 -15.91
CA ARG A 103 38.87 -15.66 -15.84
C ARG A 103 40.15 -14.95 -15.43
N LYS A 104 40.69 -14.14 -16.33
CA LYS A 104 41.81 -13.23 -16.04
C LYS A 104 41.40 -12.43 -14.81
N GLN A 105 42.20 -12.51 -13.74
CA GLN A 105 42.02 -11.69 -12.55
C GLN A 105 42.12 -10.23 -13.00
N GLY A 106 40.96 -9.59 -13.20
CA GLY A 106 40.90 -8.17 -13.49
C GLY A 106 41.48 -7.40 -12.31
N THR A 107 42.24 -6.35 -12.59
CA THR A 107 42.76 -5.49 -11.54
C THR A 107 41.58 -4.88 -10.77
N PRO A 108 41.62 -4.81 -9.42
CA PRO A 108 40.52 -4.31 -8.58
C PRO A 108 40.15 -2.84 -8.88
N ILE A 109 41.03 -2.11 -9.56
CA ILE A 109 40.77 -0.75 -10.05
C ILE A 109 39.69 -0.74 -11.15
N TRP A 110 39.60 -1.80 -11.98
CA TRP A 110 38.61 -1.88 -13.05
C TRP A 110 37.17 -1.97 -12.52
N SER A 111 36.97 -2.69 -11.41
CA SER A 111 35.67 -2.77 -10.75
C SER A 111 35.20 -1.40 -10.21
N ILE A 112 36.11 -0.60 -9.66
CA ILE A 112 35.76 0.73 -9.12
C ILE A 112 35.35 1.67 -10.25
N ILE A 113 36.09 1.66 -11.37
CA ILE A 113 35.75 2.48 -12.54
C ILE A 113 34.38 2.09 -13.10
N GLN A 114 34.05 0.80 -13.14
CA GLN A 114 32.77 0.33 -13.65
C GLN A 114 31.59 0.77 -12.77
N VAL A 115 31.77 0.80 -11.44
CA VAL A 115 30.75 1.30 -10.50
C VAL A 115 30.56 2.80 -10.66
N VAL A 116 31.65 3.57 -10.75
CA VAL A 116 31.58 5.03 -10.93
C VAL A 116 30.94 5.37 -12.29
N LEU A 117 31.30 4.66 -13.35
CA LEU A 117 30.76 4.87 -14.69
C LEU A 117 29.25 4.54 -14.75
N GLY A 118 28.83 3.48 -14.04
CA GLY A 118 27.41 3.14 -13.89
C GLY A 118 26.62 4.21 -13.12
N GLY A 119 27.19 4.74 -12.03
CA GLY A 119 26.57 5.80 -11.24
C GLY A 119 26.37 7.09 -12.02
N VAL A 120 27.37 7.52 -12.79
CA VAL A 120 27.28 8.74 -13.61
C VAL A 120 26.25 8.60 -14.73
N ALA A 121 26.11 7.41 -15.31
CA ALA A 121 25.09 7.13 -16.33
C ALA A 121 23.67 7.04 -15.77
N ALA A 122 23.50 6.67 -14.49
CA ALA A 122 22.18 6.55 -13.87
C ALA A 122 21.50 7.91 -13.63
N VAL A 123 22.28 8.96 -13.33
CA VAL A 123 21.76 10.31 -13.04
C VAL A 123 20.91 10.89 -14.20
N PRO A 124 21.37 10.94 -15.46
CA PRO A 124 20.56 11.46 -16.56
C PRO A 124 19.33 10.59 -16.86
N ILE A 125 19.42 9.27 -16.65
CA ILE A 125 18.28 8.36 -16.85
C ILE A 125 17.20 8.62 -15.79
N ALA A 126 17.59 8.81 -14.52
CA ALA A 126 16.67 9.12 -13.45
C ALA A 126 15.95 10.48 -13.68
N LEU A 127 16.69 11.50 -14.12
CA LEU A 127 16.11 12.80 -14.51
C LEU A 127 15.10 12.65 -15.66
N LEU A 128 15.40 11.81 -16.65
CA LEU A 128 14.51 11.57 -17.78
C LEU A 128 13.20 10.89 -17.34
N ILE A 129 13.28 9.89 -16.46
CA ILE A 129 12.09 9.24 -15.87
C ILE A 129 11.28 10.25 -15.05
N LEU A 130 11.94 11.11 -14.27
CA LEU A 130 11.27 12.10 -13.44
C LEU A 130 10.49 13.14 -14.27
N TRP A 131 11.05 13.58 -15.39
CA TRP A 131 10.37 14.51 -16.30
C TRP A 131 9.25 13.88 -17.13
N TRP A 132 9.38 12.61 -17.53
CA TRP A 132 8.43 11.95 -18.44
C TRP A 132 7.33 11.16 -17.73
N VAL A 133 7.62 10.59 -16.56
CA VAL A 133 6.67 9.74 -15.82
C VAL A 133 5.98 10.51 -14.69
N LEU A 134 6.71 11.42 -14.02
CA LEU A 134 6.25 12.07 -12.79
C LEU A 134 5.93 13.55 -12.96
N ASP A 135 6.19 14.14 -14.14
CA ASP A 135 5.91 15.56 -14.43
C ASP A 135 6.50 16.56 -13.43
N ARG A 136 7.60 16.20 -12.75
CA ARG A 136 8.28 17.04 -11.76
C ARG A 136 9.64 17.53 -12.26
N ASP A 137 9.86 18.84 -12.24
CA ASP A 137 11.17 19.43 -12.51
C ASP A 137 11.93 19.67 -11.20
N VAL A 138 12.78 18.73 -10.83
CA VAL A 138 13.58 18.85 -9.61
C VAL A 138 14.76 19.80 -9.86
N MET A 139 14.79 20.90 -9.10
CA MET A 139 15.80 21.98 -9.13
C MET A 139 15.76 22.93 -10.33
N ASP A 140 14.60 23.12 -10.97
CA ASP A 140 14.46 23.97 -12.17
C ASP A 140 15.52 23.64 -13.24
N ALA A 141 15.82 22.35 -13.37
CA ALA A 141 16.85 21.84 -14.26
C ALA A 141 16.34 21.84 -15.70
N GLY A 142 15.03 21.68 -15.91
CA GLY A 142 14.36 21.68 -17.21
C GLY A 142 14.77 22.88 -18.08
N PRO A 143 14.56 24.14 -17.65
CA PRO A 143 14.93 25.31 -18.44
C PRO A 143 16.43 25.43 -18.72
N LYS A 144 17.29 24.97 -17.81
CA LYS A 144 18.75 25.02 -17.98
C LYS A 144 19.23 23.96 -18.96
N VAL A 145 18.71 22.75 -18.89
CA VAL A 145 19.06 21.63 -19.78
C VAL A 145 18.46 21.83 -21.16
N ALA A 146 17.26 22.42 -21.26
CA ALA A 146 16.61 22.74 -22.54
C ALA A 146 17.46 23.66 -23.43
N ARG A 147 18.29 24.54 -22.84
CA ARG A 147 19.25 25.37 -23.58
C ARG A 147 20.32 24.56 -24.33
N TYR A 148 20.66 23.38 -23.83
CA TYR A 148 21.71 22.53 -24.41
C TYR A 148 21.15 21.33 -25.18
N LEU A 149 20.04 20.73 -24.73
CA LEU A 149 19.45 19.49 -25.26
C LEU A 149 17.92 19.61 -25.40
N PRO A 150 17.40 20.51 -26.27
CA PRO A 150 15.97 20.80 -26.37
C PRO A 150 15.10 19.60 -26.80
N TRP A 151 15.69 18.61 -27.47
CA TRP A 151 14.99 17.41 -27.95
C TRP A 151 14.66 16.36 -26.86
N ILE A 152 15.30 16.44 -25.68
CA ILE A 152 15.18 15.47 -24.58
C ILE A 152 14.19 15.99 -23.55
N VAL A 153 14.16 17.31 -23.36
CA VAL A 153 13.31 17.99 -22.39
C VAL A 153 11.92 18.21 -22.99
N PRO A 154 10.83 17.77 -22.32
CA PRO A 154 9.46 18.05 -22.77
C PRO A 154 9.20 19.55 -22.98
N GLN A 155 8.41 19.91 -24.00
CA GLN A 155 8.16 21.32 -24.40
C GLN A 155 7.66 22.22 -23.27
N LYS A 156 6.95 21.66 -22.28
CA LYS A 156 6.44 22.39 -21.11
C LYS A 156 7.53 22.98 -20.21
N TYR A 157 8.77 22.49 -20.30
CA TYR A 157 9.91 23.00 -19.52
C TYR A 157 10.87 23.86 -20.36
N HIS A 158 10.52 24.15 -21.62
CA HIS A 158 11.33 25.05 -22.43
C HIS A 158 11.10 26.48 -21.92
N PRO A 159 12.16 27.30 -21.78
CA PRO A 159 12.00 28.70 -21.44
C PRO A 159 11.09 29.36 -22.48
N PHE A 160 10.00 29.95 -22.02
CA PHE A 160 9.07 30.64 -22.90
C PHE A 160 9.70 31.98 -23.30
N ASP A 161 10.39 32.02 -24.43
CA ASP A 161 11.00 33.23 -25.00
C ASP A 161 9.94 34.17 -25.62
N GLY A 162 8.85 34.40 -24.88
CA GLY A 162 7.83 35.38 -25.25
C GLY A 162 8.33 36.80 -24.95
N PRO A 163 8.23 37.76 -25.88
CA PRO A 163 8.77 39.12 -25.73
C PRO A 163 8.11 40.01 -24.64
N ASP A 164 7.32 39.46 -23.71
CA ASP A 164 6.54 40.23 -22.73
C ASP A 164 6.75 39.80 -21.25
N ALA A 165 7.85 39.08 -20.94
CA ALA A 165 8.07 38.54 -19.59
C ALA A 165 8.36 39.60 -18.50
N ASP A 166 8.62 40.87 -18.84
CA ASP A 166 8.92 41.94 -17.88
C ASP A 166 7.67 42.63 -17.29
N VAL A 167 6.45 42.21 -17.65
CA VAL A 167 5.19 42.85 -17.19
C VAL A 167 4.41 42.00 -16.17
N ALA A 168 4.91 40.83 -15.78
CA ALA A 168 4.17 39.90 -14.92
C ALA A 168 4.20 40.21 -13.41
N ASP A 169 5.00 41.17 -12.95
CA ASP A 169 5.21 41.43 -11.50
C ASP A 169 4.45 42.62 -10.92
N THR A 170 3.56 43.28 -11.68
CA THR A 170 2.81 44.48 -11.21
C THR A 170 1.28 44.42 -11.34
N LEU A 171 0.70 43.25 -11.64
CA LEU A 171 -0.75 43.08 -11.51
C LEU A 171 -1.09 42.33 -10.22
N PRO A 172 -2.02 42.85 -9.39
CA PRO A 172 -2.44 42.15 -8.18
C PRO A 172 -2.96 40.78 -8.60
N ARG A 173 -2.33 39.72 -8.07
CA ARG A 173 -2.75 38.33 -8.27
C ARG A 173 -4.24 38.23 -7.93
N ARG A 174 -5.08 38.16 -8.96
CA ARG A 174 -6.42 37.59 -8.81
C ARG A 174 -6.21 36.18 -8.28
N PRO A 175 -6.80 35.80 -7.12
CA PRO A 175 -6.70 34.44 -6.65
C PRO A 175 -7.22 33.53 -7.76
N GLN A 176 -6.36 32.64 -8.25
CA GLN A 176 -6.78 31.59 -9.15
C GLN A 176 -7.87 30.79 -8.43
N ARG A 177 -9.10 30.87 -8.94
CA ARG A 177 -10.21 30.03 -8.49
C ARG A 177 -9.86 28.57 -8.76
N ARG A 178 -9.33 27.92 -7.73
CA ARG A 178 -9.23 26.47 -7.60
C ARG A 178 -10.67 25.93 -7.53
N GLY A 179 -11.24 25.50 -8.66
CA GLY A 179 -12.62 25.00 -8.68
C GLY A 179 -13.33 24.94 -10.03
N GLN A 180 -12.64 24.62 -11.13
CA GLN A 180 -13.27 24.36 -12.44
C GLN A 180 -12.79 23.05 -13.08
N SER A 181 -12.34 22.07 -12.30
CA SER A 181 -12.54 20.69 -12.74
C SER A 181 -14.04 20.43 -12.58
N GLY A 182 -14.72 19.92 -13.61
CA GLY A 182 -16.18 19.69 -13.62
C GLY A 182 -16.68 18.64 -12.63
N PHE A 183 -15.94 18.40 -11.56
CA PHE A 183 -16.33 17.56 -10.43
C PHE A 183 -17.34 18.34 -9.60
N ARG A 184 -18.45 17.68 -9.25
CA ARG A 184 -19.35 18.18 -8.21
C ARG A 184 -18.52 18.55 -6.99
N ARG A 185 -18.88 19.60 -6.28
CA ARG A 185 -18.16 19.87 -5.03
C ARG A 185 -18.55 18.77 -4.06
N PHE A 186 -17.61 18.33 -3.25
CA PHE A 186 -17.90 17.44 -2.13
C PHE A 186 -19.01 18.01 -1.23
N ASP A 187 -19.17 19.34 -1.29
CA ASP A 187 -20.27 20.13 -0.71
C ASP A 187 -21.67 19.63 -1.08
N ASP A 188 -21.85 19.09 -2.28
CA ASP A 188 -23.15 18.65 -2.79
C ASP A 188 -23.54 17.25 -2.29
N VAL A 189 -22.57 16.45 -1.81
CA VAL A 189 -22.76 15.04 -1.39
C VAL A 189 -22.72 14.88 0.13
N PHE A 190 -22.08 15.82 0.83
CA PHE A 190 -22.10 15.93 2.29
C PHE A 190 -22.99 17.11 2.70
N PRO A 191 -24.33 16.98 2.66
CA PRO A 191 -25.14 17.86 3.47
C PRO A 191 -24.76 17.56 4.92
N ILE A 192 -24.02 18.48 5.55
CA ILE A 192 -23.88 18.46 6.99
C ILE A 192 -25.25 18.87 7.47
N ASP A 193 -26.09 17.89 7.83
CA ASP A 193 -27.44 18.08 8.33
C ASP A 193 -27.38 18.82 9.67
N GLY A 194 -27.14 20.11 9.58
CA GLY A 194 -27.23 21.10 10.64
C GLY A 194 -28.51 21.89 10.45
N GLY A 195 -29.65 21.22 10.64
CA GLY A 195 -30.94 21.86 10.88
C GLY A 195 -31.75 22.25 9.64
N ASP A 196 -33.00 21.77 9.62
CA ASP A 196 -34.11 22.32 8.85
C ASP A 196 -34.35 23.79 9.24
N SER A 197 -33.50 24.71 8.79
CA SER A 197 -33.80 26.14 8.81
C SER A 197 -34.61 26.49 7.57
N SER A 198 -35.86 26.08 7.57
CA SER A 198 -36.93 26.73 6.81
C SER A 198 -37.21 28.11 7.44
N ALA A 199 -36.29 29.06 7.26
CA ALA A 199 -36.56 30.46 7.57
C ALA A 199 -37.03 31.17 6.28
N PRO A 200 -38.24 31.77 6.27
CA PRO A 200 -38.73 32.51 5.12
C PRO A 200 -37.96 33.82 4.97
N GLY A 201 -37.76 34.23 3.72
CA GLY A 201 -36.81 35.25 3.31
C GLY A 201 -36.97 36.62 3.97
N SER A 202 -35.82 37.28 4.13
CA SER A 202 -35.72 38.71 4.37
C SER A 202 -34.65 39.31 3.47
N ASP A 203 -35.07 40.32 2.70
CA ASP A 203 -34.30 41.11 1.73
C ASP A 203 -32.97 41.69 2.27
N PRO A 204 -31.93 41.83 1.44
CA PRO A 204 -30.74 42.58 1.80
C PRO A 204 -30.98 44.08 1.60
N ARG A 205 -31.14 44.81 2.70
CA ARG A 205 -31.08 46.28 2.70
C ARG A 205 -29.67 46.72 3.08
N ALA A 206 -29.04 47.43 2.15
CA ALA A 206 -27.79 48.13 2.30
C ALA A 206 -27.82 49.13 3.48
N ALA A 207 -26.78 49.10 4.31
CA ALA A 207 -26.38 50.23 5.14
C ALA A 207 -24.86 50.19 5.36
N GLU A 208 -24.20 51.22 4.81
CA GLU A 208 -22.85 51.64 5.15
C GLU A 208 -22.80 52.25 6.56
N SER A 209 -21.68 52.05 7.25
CA SER A 209 -21.00 52.90 8.25
C SER A 209 -20.24 51.96 9.19
N GLY A 210 -18.92 52.07 9.39
CA GLY A 210 -18.18 53.27 9.76
C GLY A 210 -17.83 53.15 11.24
N GLY A 211 -16.70 52.50 11.55
CA GLY A 211 -16.30 52.24 12.95
C GLY A 211 -14.84 51.85 13.06
N THR A 212 -13.96 52.85 13.18
CA THR A 212 -12.55 52.71 13.52
C THR A 212 -12.43 52.26 14.98
N THR A 213 -11.91 51.07 15.23
CA THR A 213 -11.49 50.62 16.57
C THR A 213 -10.01 50.26 16.54
N THR A 214 -9.22 51.07 17.23
CA THR A 214 -7.86 50.76 17.69
C THR A 214 -7.95 49.69 18.78
N HIS A 215 -7.38 48.51 18.53
CA HIS A 215 -7.19 47.48 19.56
C HIS A 215 -5.70 47.22 19.75
N ASP A 216 -5.30 47.32 21.02
CA ASP A 216 -3.99 47.02 21.56
C ASP A 216 -3.51 45.60 21.21
N ALA A 217 -2.21 45.51 20.97
CA ALA A 217 -1.51 44.25 20.70
C ALA A 217 -1.44 43.38 21.97
N PRO A 218 -1.89 42.11 21.92
CA PRO A 218 -1.60 41.17 22.99
C PRO A 218 -0.14 40.75 22.94
N GLU A 219 0.47 40.78 24.12
CA GLU A 219 1.80 40.27 24.45
C GLU A 219 1.87 38.76 24.11
N ILE A 220 2.80 38.40 23.23
CA ILE A 220 3.02 37.02 22.79
C ILE A 220 3.93 36.33 23.80
N ASP A 221 3.37 35.40 24.57
CA ASP A 221 4.17 34.46 25.36
C ASP A 221 4.99 33.54 24.43
N PRO A 222 6.28 33.30 24.71
CA PRO A 222 7.12 32.43 23.89
C PRO A 222 6.63 30.97 23.98
N PRO A 223 6.68 30.21 22.86
CA PRO A 223 6.21 28.84 22.85
C PRO A 223 7.08 27.95 23.75
N ASN A 224 6.37 27.21 24.60
CA ASN A 224 6.89 26.21 25.51
C ASN A 224 7.70 25.16 24.74
N ALA A 225 9.00 25.07 25.01
CA ALA A 225 9.97 24.29 24.24
C ALA A 225 9.92 22.76 24.47
N ASP A 226 8.82 22.24 25.01
CA ASP A 226 8.76 20.85 25.52
C ASP A 226 7.86 19.89 24.71
N GLN A 227 7.37 20.31 23.53
CA GLN A 227 6.55 19.45 22.64
C GLN A 227 7.28 18.88 21.40
N THR A 228 8.60 19.06 21.30
CA THR A 228 9.41 18.51 20.20
C THR A 228 9.99 17.12 20.48
N ALA A 229 9.29 16.28 21.24
CA ALA A 229 9.41 14.82 21.06
C ALA A 229 8.55 14.43 19.83
N ARG A 230 8.88 15.04 18.69
CA ARG A 230 8.25 14.75 17.41
C ARG A 230 8.77 13.38 17.00
N GLU A 231 7.88 12.40 17.06
CA GLU A 231 8.03 11.07 16.50
C GLU A 231 8.66 11.20 15.10
N THR A 232 9.97 10.99 14.99
CA THR A 232 10.69 10.94 13.72
C THR A 232 10.33 9.62 13.05
N ALA A 233 9.09 9.53 12.58
CA ALA A 233 8.67 8.47 11.67
C ALA A 233 9.63 8.52 10.47
N SER A 234 10.31 7.40 10.24
CA SER A 234 11.29 7.28 9.17
C SER A 234 10.56 7.48 7.83
N PRO A 235 10.92 8.48 7.01
CA PRO A 235 10.24 8.79 5.74
C PRO A 235 10.32 7.65 4.70
N ALA A 236 11.04 6.57 5.01
CA ALA A 236 11.11 5.38 4.17
C ALA A 236 9.86 4.47 4.26
N GLU A 237 9.04 4.58 5.31
CA GLU A 237 7.89 3.67 5.51
C GLU A 237 6.61 4.13 4.79
N ASP A 238 6.46 5.42 4.51
CA ASP A 238 5.24 6.03 3.96
C ASP A 238 4.88 5.53 2.54
N GLY A 239 5.85 4.98 1.81
CA GLY A 239 5.64 4.41 0.47
C GLY A 239 5.22 2.94 0.46
N THR A 240 5.20 2.27 1.60
CA THR A 240 4.84 0.85 1.68
C THR A 240 3.34 0.66 1.87
N VAL A 241 2.75 -0.45 1.40
CA VAL A 241 1.32 -0.73 1.62
C VAL A 241 0.97 -0.74 3.11
N PHE A 242 1.90 -1.22 3.93
CA PHE A 242 1.77 -1.22 5.38
C PHE A 242 1.75 0.21 5.97
N GLY A 243 2.62 1.10 5.48
CA GLY A 243 2.60 2.52 5.82
C GLY A 243 1.29 3.20 5.42
N LEU A 244 0.79 2.90 4.21
CA LEU A 244 -0.51 3.39 3.74
C LEU A 244 -1.67 2.91 4.62
N ALA A 245 -1.70 1.63 5.00
CA ALA A 245 -2.73 1.08 5.87
C ALA A 245 -2.71 1.72 7.27
N ARG A 246 -1.52 1.91 7.86
CA ARG A 246 -1.37 2.63 9.14
C ARG A 246 -1.81 4.09 9.05
N ARG A 247 -1.44 4.76 7.96
CA ARG A 247 -1.88 6.13 7.70
C ARG A 247 -3.40 6.21 7.54
N CYS A 248 -4.01 5.25 6.86
CA CYS A 248 -5.45 5.15 6.73
C CYS A 248 -6.13 5.07 8.12
N LEU A 249 -5.66 4.18 8.99
CA LEU A 249 -6.15 4.06 10.36
C LEU A 249 -6.04 5.39 11.14
N SER A 250 -4.90 6.08 11.05
CA SER A 250 -4.73 7.34 11.79
C SER A 250 -5.62 8.47 11.26
N GLU A 251 -5.87 8.51 9.95
CA GLU A 251 -6.77 9.48 9.33
C GLU A 251 -8.24 9.19 9.67
N LEU A 252 -8.65 7.92 9.72
CA LEU A 252 -9.99 7.52 10.21
C LEU A 252 -10.19 7.91 11.68
N ASP A 253 -9.18 7.72 12.53
CA ASP A 253 -9.24 8.13 13.94
C ASP A 253 -9.31 9.63 14.13
N ALA A 254 -8.53 10.38 13.33
CA ALA A 254 -8.60 11.84 13.34
C ALA A 254 -9.99 12.34 12.93
N PHE A 255 -10.62 11.70 11.93
CA PHE A 255 -11.98 12.02 11.54
C PHE A 255 -13.00 11.69 12.64
N LEU A 256 -12.89 10.52 13.28
CA LEU A 256 -13.78 10.13 14.39
C LEU A 256 -13.72 11.14 15.53
N GLN A 257 -12.51 11.48 15.98
CA GLN A 257 -12.34 12.48 17.04
C GLN A 257 -12.88 13.86 16.65
N ALA A 258 -12.75 14.26 15.38
CA ALA A 258 -13.32 15.51 14.90
C ALA A 258 -14.86 15.46 14.87
N SER A 259 -15.43 14.30 14.53
CA SER A 259 -16.87 14.07 14.54
C SER A 259 -17.45 14.11 15.95
N GLU A 260 -16.80 13.45 16.91
CA GLU A 260 -17.22 13.44 18.32
C GLU A 260 -17.22 14.85 18.91
N ARG A 261 -16.13 15.61 18.71
CA ARG A 261 -16.06 17.01 19.17
C ARG A 261 -17.12 17.89 18.52
N GLY A 262 -17.43 17.66 17.23
CA GLY A 262 -18.51 18.37 16.55
C GLY A 262 -19.87 18.09 17.17
N ASN A 263 -20.15 16.83 17.49
CA ASN A 263 -21.41 16.41 18.12
C ASN A 263 -21.54 16.94 19.56
N GLU A 264 -20.44 16.97 20.33
CA GLU A 264 -20.39 17.56 21.66
C GLU A 264 -20.67 19.06 21.63
N ALA A 265 -20.07 19.79 20.69
CA ALA A 265 -20.28 21.23 20.53
C ALA A 265 -21.74 21.57 20.20
N VAL A 266 -22.37 20.79 19.32
CA VAL A 266 -23.80 20.95 18.99
C VAL A 266 -24.68 20.63 20.20
N SER A 267 -24.33 19.60 20.97
CA SER A 267 -25.07 19.22 22.17
C SER A 267 -24.95 20.28 23.27
N SER A 268 -23.77 20.86 23.50
CA SER A 268 -23.57 21.93 24.49
C SER A 268 -24.26 23.23 24.09
N ALA A 269 -24.25 23.58 22.79
CA ALA A 269 -24.93 24.78 22.30
C ALA A 269 -26.46 24.69 22.46
N SER A 270 -27.03 23.49 22.53
CA SER A 270 -28.47 23.32 22.78
C SER A 270 -28.89 23.57 24.24
N ALA A 271 -27.94 23.57 25.18
CA ALA A 271 -28.21 23.69 26.61
C ALA A 271 -28.03 25.11 27.17
N ASP A 272 -27.32 25.97 26.44
CA ASP A 272 -27.00 27.33 26.85
C ASP A 272 -27.69 28.30 25.87
N ASP A 273 -28.66 29.10 26.36
CA ASP A 273 -29.40 30.12 25.57
C ASP A 273 -28.51 31.29 25.09
N SER A 274 -27.19 31.18 25.29
CA SER A 274 -26.20 32.14 24.84
C SER A 274 -26.02 32.01 23.32
N GLU A 275 -26.35 33.08 22.57
CA GLU A 275 -26.18 33.13 21.12
C GLU A 275 -24.75 32.67 20.71
N PRO A 276 -24.61 31.55 19.98
CA PRO A 276 -23.30 31.05 19.59
C PRO A 276 -22.61 32.05 18.66
N SER A 277 -21.33 32.30 18.92
CA SER A 277 -20.51 33.14 18.06
C SER A 277 -20.49 32.57 16.64
N ALA A 278 -21.04 33.31 15.67
CA ALA A 278 -21.35 32.84 14.31
C ALA A 278 -20.15 32.33 13.49
N GLN A 279 -18.90 32.49 13.97
CA GLN A 279 -17.68 32.11 13.25
C GLN A 279 -17.13 30.73 13.62
N GLU A 280 -17.41 30.23 14.82
CA GLU A 280 -16.84 28.96 15.30
C GLU A 280 -17.39 27.70 14.60
N PRO A 281 -18.71 27.56 14.30
CA PRO A 281 -19.25 26.31 13.77
C PRO A 281 -18.77 26.00 12.34
N GLN A 282 -18.54 27.02 11.50
CA GLN A 282 -18.10 26.81 10.12
C GLN A 282 -16.70 26.16 10.05
N THR A 283 -15.79 26.57 10.94
CA THR A 283 -14.41 26.05 10.94
C THR A 283 -14.33 24.56 11.32
N THR A 284 -15.22 24.10 12.20
CA THR A 284 -15.26 22.68 12.63
C THR A 284 -15.82 21.78 11.54
N ALA A 285 -16.87 22.23 10.85
CA ALA A 285 -17.47 21.56 9.71
C ALA A 285 -16.48 21.41 8.54
N ASP A 286 -15.78 22.49 8.19
CA ASP A 286 -14.77 22.49 7.12
C ASP A 286 -13.61 21.55 7.45
N ARG A 287 -13.13 21.55 8.69
CA ARG A 287 -12.08 20.63 9.15
C ARG A 287 -12.53 19.17 9.10
N ARG A 288 -13.77 18.88 9.50
CA ARG A 288 -14.35 17.53 9.42
C ARG A 288 -14.45 17.06 7.96
N ARG A 289 -14.84 17.95 7.05
CA ARG A 289 -14.87 17.67 5.61
C ARG A 289 -13.49 17.39 5.04
N GLU A 290 -12.48 18.20 5.38
CA GLU A 290 -11.10 17.99 4.92
C GLU A 290 -10.56 16.62 5.39
N LEU A 291 -10.80 16.26 6.65
CA LEU A 291 -10.40 14.96 7.20
C LEU A 291 -11.15 13.80 6.52
N ALA A 292 -12.44 13.95 6.23
CA ALA A 292 -13.22 12.94 5.53
C ALA A 292 -12.68 12.67 4.12
N GLN A 293 -12.41 13.74 3.36
CA GLN A 293 -11.84 13.64 2.02
C GLN A 293 -10.47 12.97 2.04
N ARG A 294 -9.63 13.32 3.02
CA ARG A 294 -8.30 12.76 3.17
C ARG A 294 -8.34 11.27 3.49
N ALA A 295 -9.15 10.89 4.49
CA ALA A 295 -9.32 9.49 4.89
C ALA A 295 -9.85 8.63 3.73
N TYR A 296 -10.85 9.12 2.99
CA TYR A 296 -11.38 8.40 1.83
C TYR A 296 -10.35 8.30 0.69
N ALA A 297 -9.60 9.37 0.40
CA ALA A 297 -8.53 9.33 -0.60
C ALA A 297 -7.46 8.29 -0.25
N THR A 298 -7.08 8.18 1.03
CA THR A 298 -6.13 7.16 1.48
C THR A 298 -6.71 5.75 1.43
N LEU A 299 -8.02 5.55 1.62
CA LEU A 299 -8.67 4.27 1.33
C LEU A 299 -8.54 3.87 -0.16
N MET A 300 -8.62 4.83 -1.08
CA MET A 300 -8.47 4.55 -2.53
C MET A 300 -7.02 4.19 -2.87
N GLU A 301 -6.05 4.93 -2.30
CA GLU A 301 -4.63 4.60 -2.43
C GLU A 301 -4.33 3.21 -1.88
N LEU A 302 -4.94 2.85 -0.74
CA LEU A 302 -4.80 1.53 -0.14
C LEU A 302 -5.43 0.44 -1.03
N ALA A 303 -6.63 0.64 -1.56
CA ALA A 303 -7.28 -0.30 -2.48
C ALA A 303 -6.38 -0.61 -3.68
N ARG A 304 -5.79 0.42 -4.29
CA ARG A 304 -4.84 0.28 -5.39
C ARG A 304 -3.59 -0.48 -4.97
N ALA A 305 -3.02 -0.13 -3.82
CA ALA A 305 -1.81 -0.77 -3.32
C ALA A 305 -2.01 -2.25 -2.96
N VAL A 306 -3.21 -2.63 -2.51
CA VAL A 306 -3.59 -4.00 -2.17
C VAL A 306 -3.74 -4.88 -3.42
N GLU A 307 -4.28 -4.33 -4.51
CA GLU A 307 -4.39 -5.01 -5.80
C GLU A 307 -3.01 -5.49 -6.31
N ASP A 308 -1.98 -4.66 -6.14
CA ASP A 308 -0.63 -4.93 -6.60
C ASP A 308 0.12 -5.98 -5.74
N ILE A 309 -0.44 -6.44 -4.62
CA ILE A 309 0.22 -7.42 -3.74
C ILE A 309 0.05 -8.84 -4.31
N PRO A 310 1.15 -9.54 -4.66
CA PRO A 310 1.07 -10.94 -5.07
C PRO A 310 0.43 -11.82 -3.99
N LEU A 311 -0.37 -12.80 -4.42
CA LEU A 311 -1.10 -13.70 -3.52
C LEU A 311 -0.22 -14.39 -2.47
N TYR A 312 1.00 -14.74 -2.87
CA TYR A 312 1.96 -15.47 -2.05
C TYR A 312 3.00 -14.55 -1.38
N SER A 313 2.73 -13.25 -1.33
CA SER A 313 3.65 -12.29 -0.73
C SER A 313 3.65 -12.37 0.80
N PRO A 314 4.81 -12.41 1.47
CA PRO A 314 4.87 -12.48 2.94
C PRO A 314 4.30 -11.22 3.62
N VAL A 315 4.23 -10.09 2.91
CA VAL A 315 3.65 -8.84 3.43
C VAL A 315 2.12 -8.84 3.39
N ARG A 316 1.50 -9.81 2.70
CA ARG A 316 0.05 -9.83 2.49
C ARG A 316 -0.72 -10.03 3.79
N ARG A 317 -0.31 -11.00 4.61
CA ARG A 317 -1.00 -11.32 5.87
C ARG A 317 -0.99 -10.13 6.86
N PRO A 318 0.15 -9.46 7.13
CA PRO A 318 0.15 -8.23 7.94
C PRO A 318 -0.74 -7.11 7.38
N VAL A 319 -0.86 -7.00 6.05
CA VAL A 319 -1.76 -6.02 5.42
C VAL A 319 -3.22 -6.43 5.59
N GLU A 320 -3.55 -7.72 5.44
CA GLU A 320 -4.89 -8.27 5.68
C GLU A 320 -5.32 -8.02 7.14
N ASP A 321 -4.43 -8.24 8.13
CA ASP A 321 -4.72 -7.95 9.54
C ASP A 321 -5.06 -6.45 9.76
N LEU A 322 -4.36 -5.53 9.10
CA LEU A 322 -4.66 -4.09 9.17
C LEU A 322 -5.95 -3.72 8.44
N LEU A 323 -6.24 -4.35 7.30
CA LEU A 323 -7.49 -4.15 6.57
C LEU A 323 -8.68 -4.67 7.38
N GLU A 324 -8.50 -5.76 8.14
CA GLU A 324 -9.50 -6.26 9.08
C GLU A 324 -9.75 -5.24 10.18
N ASP A 325 -8.71 -4.62 10.75
CA ASP A 325 -8.86 -3.55 11.74
C ASP A 325 -9.56 -2.32 11.16
N ILE A 326 -9.26 -1.92 9.92
CA ILE A 326 -9.97 -0.84 9.21
C ILE A 326 -11.45 -1.19 9.05
N ALA A 327 -11.75 -2.38 8.53
CA ALA A 327 -13.11 -2.86 8.33
C ALA A 327 -13.88 -2.89 9.67
N ARG A 328 -13.27 -3.41 10.73
CA ARG A 328 -13.85 -3.48 12.08
C ARG A 328 -14.21 -2.09 12.60
N ARG A 329 -13.32 -1.09 12.45
CA ARG A 329 -13.62 0.31 12.85
C ARG A 329 -14.76 0.90 12.02
N ILE A 330 -14.76 0.68 10.71
CA ILE A 330 -15.85 1.13 9.84
C ILE A 330 -17.18 0.50 10.27
N GLY A 331 -17.20 -0.80 10.60
CA GLY A 331 -18.40 -1.48 11.10
C GLY A 331 -18.91 -0.93 12.44
N GLN A 332 -18.00 -0.66 13.38
CA GLN A 332 -18.32 -0.21 14.74
C GLN A 332 -18.80 1.25 14.81
N HIS A 333 -18.41 2.10 13.85
CA HIS A 333 -18.71 3.52 13.89
C HIS A 333 -19.62 3.96 12.73
N PRO A 334 -20.88 4.35 12.98
CA PRO A 334 -21.82 4.72 11.93
C PRO A 334 -21.36 5.95 11.13
N GLU A 335 -20.60 6.85 11.75
CA GLU A 335 -20.02 8.02 11.06
C GLU A 335 -18.97 7.61 10.01
N LEU A 336 -18.22 6.53 10.24
CA LEU A 336 -17.29 5.99 9.26
C LEU A 336 -18.04 5.27 8.13
N ARG A 337 -19.11 4.52 8.43
CA ARG A 337 -19.98 3.92 7.39
C ARG A 337 -20.51 5.00 6.46
N ARG A 338 -21.04 6.10 7.02
CA ARG A 338 -21.52 7.26 6.25
C ARG A 338 -20.42 7.88 5.41
N LEU A 339 -19.23 8.10 5.97
CA LEU A 339 -18.08 8.63 5.24
C LEU A 339 -17.75 7.76 4.02
N VAL A 340 -17.69 6.44 4.18
CA VAL A 340 -17.36 5.53 3.08
C VAL A 340 -18.46 5.51 2.02
N GLN A 341 -19.73 5.47 2.43
CA GLN A 341 -20.87 5.51 1.52
C GLN A 341 -20.91 6.81 0.72
N GLN A 342 -20.81 7.97 1.38
CA GLN A 342 -20.80 9.27 0.72
C GLN A 342 -19.56 9.46 -0.17
N GLY A 343 -18.40 8.97 0.28
CA GLY A 343 -17.18 8.92 -0.52
C GLY A 343 -17.37 8.09 -1.78
N ALA A 344 -18.01 6.92 -1.69
CA ALA A 344 -18.32 6.07 -2.83
C ALA A 344 -19.24 6.76 -3.84
N THR A 345 -20.34 7.36 -3.39
CA THR A 345 -21.26 8.11 -4.26
C THR A 345 -20.58 9.30 -4.94
N TYR A 346 -19.76 10.04 -4.19
CA TYR A 346 -19.00 11.17 -4.75
C TYR A 346 -17.99 10.71 -5.80
N TRP A 347 -17.25 9.64 -5.49
CA TRP A 347 -16.21 9.15 -6.38
C TRP A 347 -16.78 8.47 -7.61
N GLU A 348 -17.90 7.74 -7.51
CA GLU A 348 -18.56 7.12 -8.66
C GLU A 348 -18.98 8.16 -9.70
N ALA A 349 -19.52 9.30 -9.26
CA ALA A 349 -19.95 10.38 -10.14
C ALA A 349 -18.78 11.05 -10.91
N GLY A 350 -17.54 10.91 -10.43
CA GLY A 350 -16.35 11.53 -11.03
C GLY A 350 -15.28 10.55 -11.50
N ALA A 351 -15.40 9.27 -11.18
CA ALA A 351 -14.34 8.30 -11.41
C ALA A 351 -14.19 8.02 -12.90
N ALA A 352 -12.96 8.18 -13.38
CA ALA A 352 -12.56 7.60 -14.64
C ALA A 352 -12.74 6.08 -14.57
N PRO A 353 -12.98 5.43 -15.72
CA PRO A 353 -12.99 3.98 -15.77
C PRO A 353 -11.68 3.38 -15.23
N GLY A 354 -11.77 2.23 -14.55
CA GLY A 354 -10.63 1.64 -13.84
C GLY A 354 -10.27 2.30 -12.50
N GLY A 355 -11.10 3.23 -12.01
CA GLY A 355 -10.92 3.82 -10.68
C GLY A 355 -11.16 2.81 -9.55
N HIS A 356 -10.42 2.96 -8.45
CA HIS A 356 -10.64 2.22 -7.21
C HIS A 356 -11.78 2.83 -6.39
N LEU A 357 -12.50 1.98 -5.64
CA LEU A 357 -13.57 2.38 -4.73
C LEU A 357 -13.50 1.58 -3.42
N ALA A 358 -14.04 2.17 -2.35
CA ALA A 358 -14.33 1.50 -1.09
C ALA A 358 -15.83 1.54 -0.86
N LEU A 359 -16.43 0.40 -0.53
CA LEU A 359 -17.87 0.23 -0.40
C LEU A 359 -18.20 -0.38 0.94
N VAL A 360 -19.34 0.04 1.51
CA VAL A 360 -19.98 -0.62 2.65
C VAL A 360 -21.42 -0.88 2.25
N GLY A 361 -21.85 -2.14 2.33
CA GLY A 361 -23.20 -2.53 1.95
C GLY A 361 -23.62 -3.84 2.61
N THR A 362 -24.90 -4.15 2.50
CA THR A 362 -25.47 -5.40 2.99
C THR A 362 -25.59 -6.38 1.83
N VAL A 363 -25.15 -7.62 2.02
CA VAL A 363 -25.21 -8.66 0.99
C VAL A 363 -26.67 -9.04 0.75
N VAL A 364 -27.14 -8.88 -0.48
CA VAL A 364 -28.50 -9.25 -0.90
C VAL A 364 -28.52 -10.67 -1.42
N ASP A 365 -27.55 -11.01 -2.26
CA ASP A 365 -27.49 -12.30 -2.94
C ASP A 365 -26.04 -12.68 -3.26
N VAL A 366 -25.78 -13.99 -3.31
CA VAL A 366 -24.47 -14.60 -3.50
C VAL A 366 -24.64 -15.67 -4.60
N GLN A 367 -24.29 -15.32 -5.83
CA GLN A 367 -24.47 -16.18 -6.99
C GLN A 367 -23.17 -16.88 -7.36
N PRO A 368 -23.08 -18.22 -7.26
CA PRO A 368 -21.91 -18.94 -7.73
C PRO A 368 -21.79 -18.81 -9.25
N LEU A 369 -20.59 -18.51 -9.75
CA LEU A 369 -20.32 -18.52 -11.19
C LEU A 369 -20.02 -19.95 -11.63
N GLU A 370 -20.52 -20.36 -12.80
CA GLU A 370 -20.33 -21.72 -13.35
C GLU A 370 -18.87 -22.02 -13.76
N SER A 371 -17.98 -21.04 -13.67
CA SER A 371 -16.55 -21.22 -13.97
C SER A 371 -15.88 -22.13 -12.93
N PRO A 372 -15.05 -23.11 -13.36
CA PRO A 372 -14.40 -24.07 -12.47
C PRO A 372 -13.44 -23.41 -11.46
N ASP A 373 -12.96 -22.20 -11.74
CA ASP A 373 -12.13 -21.43 -10.82
C ASP A 373 -13.01 -20.43 -10.04
N SER A 374 -13.80 -21.01 -9.14
CA SER A 374 -14.22 -20.45 -7.85
C SER A 374 -14.20 -18.91 -7.74
N ALA A 375 -15.18 -18.25 -8.36
CA ALA A 375 -15.55 -16.87 -8.08
C ALA A 375 -17.05 -16.78 -7.82
N VAL A 376 -17.47 -15.75 -7.10
CA VAL A 376 -18.86 -15.50 -6.72
C VAL A 376 -19.23 -14.09 -7.11
N MET A 377 -20.42 -13.92 -7.65
CA MET A 377 -21.02 -12.60 -7.81
C MET A 377 -21.80 -12.26 -6.55
N VAL A 378 -21.37 -11.20 -5.88
CA VAL A 378 -22.03 -10.69 -4.67
C VAL A 378 -22.82 -9.45 -5.04
N HIS A 379 -24.12 -9.44 -4.73
CA HIS A 379 -24.98 -8.28 -4.93
C HIS A 379 -25.10 -7.52 -3.60
N LEU A 380 -24.72 -6.25 -3.58
CA LEU A 380 -24.78 -5.40 -2.37
C LEU A 380 -25.92 -4.38 -2.44
N ALA A 381 -26.75 -4.35 -1.41
CA ALA A 381 -27.59 -3.21 -1.09
C ALA A 381 -26.69 -2.12 -0.50
N THR A 382 -26.58 -1.01 -1.23
CA THR A 382 -25.76 0.15 -0.87
C THR A 382 -26.63 1.38 -0.97
N ASP A 383 -26.79 2.12 0.12
CA ASP A 383 -27.58 3.35 0.12
C ASP A 383 -26.89 4.42 -0.73
N GLY A 384 -27.52 4.82 -1.83
CA GLY A 384 -27.05 5.92 -2.67
C GLY A 384 -25.88 5.60 -3.61
N VAL A 385 -25.47 4.33 -3.74
CA VAL A 385 -24.51 3.90 -4.78
C VAL A 385 -25.30 3.28 -5.94
N PRO A 386 -24.96 3.59 -7.21
CA PRO A 386 -25.70 3.06 -8.34
C PRO A 386 -25.56 1.54 -8.50
N GLU A 387 -26.60 0.91 -9.06
CA GLU A 387 -26.66 -0.55 -9.31
C GLU A 387 -25.51 -1.07 -10.18
N SER A 388 -24.84 -0.21 -10.95
CA SER A 388 -23.66 -0.57 -11.72
C SER A 388 -22.52 -1.09 -10.85
N VAL A 389 -22.41 -0.62 -9.60
CA VAL A 389 -21.35 -0.99 -8.65
C VAL A 389 -21.84 -1.99 -7.61
N SER A 390 -23.15 -2.26 -7.53
CA SER A 390 -23.71 -3.20 -6.57
C SER A 390 -23.39 -4.66 -6.89
N ARG A 391 -23.03 -4.98 -8.14
CA ARG A 391 -22.62 -6.33 -8.56
C ARG A 391 -21.12 -6.48 -8.53
N ILE A 392 -20.65 -7.17 -7.50
CA ILE A 392 -19.23 -7.30 -7.19
C ILE A 392 -18.77 -8.71 -7.56
N PHE A 393 -17.74 -8.78 -8.40
CA PHE A 393 -17.00 -10.01 -8.64
C PHE A 393 -16.04 -10.25 -7.48
N VAL A 394 -16.22 -11.36 -6.77
CA VAL A 394 -15.42 -11.74 -5.59
C VAL A 394 -14.78 -13.10 -5.84
N PRO A 395 -13.44 -13.19 -5.88
CA PRO A 395 -12.74 -14.46 -5.82
C PRO A 395 -13.21 -15.33 -4.65
N SER A 396 -13.52 -16.61 -4.85
CA SER A 396 -14.17 -17.45 -3.82
C SER A 396 -13.39 -17.56 -2.52
N ARG A 397 -12.07 -17.41 -2.54
CA ARG A 397 -11.25 -17.36 -1.32
C ARG A 397 -11.66 -16.23 -0.37
N TRP A 398 -12.21 -15.14 -0.89
CA TRP A 398 -12.70 -14.00 -0.12
C TRP A 398 -14.22 -14.08 0.11
N ALA A 399 -14.92 -14.94 -0.62
CA ALA A 399 -16.34 -15.18 -0.43
C ALA A 399 -16.63 -16.15 0.75
N ILE A 400 -15.61 -16.64 1.46
CA ILE A 400 -15.79 -17.55 2.60
C ILE A 400 -16.52 -16.81 3.72
N GLY A 401 -17.70 -17.30 4.11
CA GLY A 401 -18.53 -16.70 5.15
C GLY A 401 -19.36 -15.49 4.70
N VAL A 402 -19.38 -15.19 3.40
CA VAL A 402 -20.28 -14.18 2.84
C VAL A 402 -21.65 -14.83 2.65
N GLU A 403 -22.61 -14.40 3.46
CA GLU A 403 -24.00 -14.86 3.44
C GLU A 403 -24.94 -13.65 3.20
N PRO A 404 -26.16 -13.86 2.68
CA PRO A 404 -27.18 -12.82 2.65
C PRO A 404 -27.39 -12.17 4.02
N ASP A 405 -27.74 -10.89 4.02
CA ASP A 405 -27.93 -10.03 5.20
C ASP A 405 -26.64 -9.69 5.97
N ASN A 406 -25.47 -10.19 5.57
CA ASN A 406 -24.20 -9.75 6.14
C ASN A 406 -23.87 -8.33 5.69
N ASP A 407 -23.48 -7.47 6.62
CA ASP A 407 -22.79 -6.23 6.28
C ASP A 407 -21.36 -6.55 5.85
N VAL A 408 -20.91 -5.97 4.74
CA VAL A 408 -19.55 -6.18 4.22
C VAL A 408 -18.89 -4.85 3.91
N PHE A 409 -17.57 -4.83 4.11
CA PHE A 409 -16.68 -3.79 3.60
C PHE A 409 -15.88 -4.36 2.44
N VAL A 410 -15.88 -3.63 1.32
CA VAL A 410 -15.22 -4.05 0.08
C VAL A 410 -14.28 -2.95 -0.39
N LEU A 411 -13.05 -3.34 -0.72
CA LEU A 411 -12.14 -2.53 -1.53
C LEU A 411 -11.99 -3.19 -2.88
N GLY A 412 -11.99 -2.40 -3.95
CA GLY A 412 -11.88 -2.96 -5.28
C GLY A 412 -11.70 -1.91 -6.36
N ARG A 413 -11.73 -2.38 -7.61
CA ARG A 413 -11.62 -1.55 -8.80
C ARG A 413 -12.87 -1.66 -9.64
N ARG A 414 -13.23 -0.57 -10.30
CA ARG A 414 -14.28 -0.56 -11.31
C ARG A 414 -13.81 -1.32 -12.54
N ILE A 415 -14.61 -2.29 -12.98
CA ILE A 415 -14.40 -2.96 -14.25
C ILE A 415 -15.14 -2.15 -15.31
N GLU A 416 -14.46 -1.80 -16.40
CA GLU A 416 -15.16 -1.37 -17.59
C GLU A 416 -15.97 -2.56 -18.09
N ALA A 417 -17.29 -2.40 -18.19
CA ALA A 417 -18.06 -3.28 -19.05
C ALA A 417 -17.42 -3.14 -20.42
N ASP A 418 -16.59 -4.13 -20.80
CA ASP A 418 -15.89 -4.17 -22.08
C ASP A 418 -16.92 -3.73 -23.11
N ALA A 419 -16.66 -2.59 -23.76
CA ALA A 419 -17.56 -2.00 -24.72
C ALA A 419 -17.52 -2.89 -25.98
N ALA A 420 -18.04 -4.11 -25.86
CA ALA A 420 -18.00 -5.23 -26.80
C ALA A 420 -17.18 -4.91 -28.05
N GLU A 421 -15.84 -4.89 -27.92
CA GLU A 421 -15.03 -4.69 -29.11
C GLU A 421 -15.25 -5.93 -30.00
N PRO A 422 -15.70 -5.76 -31.25
CA PRO A 422 -16.13 -6.86 -32.09
C PRO A 422 -14.95 -7.77 -32.46
N GLU A 423 -14.78 -8.87 -31.72
CA GLU A 423 -14.12 -10.18 -31.98
C GLU A 423 -12.89 -10.32 -32.92
N ASN A 424 -12.29 -9.26 -33.46
CA ASN A 424 -11.41 -9.38 -34.63
C ASN A 424 -9.95 -8.95 -34.44
N SER A 425 -9.46 -8.66 -33.24
CA SER A 425 -8.05 -8.30 -33.03
C SER A 425 -7.27 -9.41 -32.32
N ALA A 426 -6.55 -10.20 -33.12
CA ALA A 426 -5.66 -11.29 -32.71
C ALA A 426 -4.37 -10.82 -31.99
N THR A 427 -4.46 -9.81 -31.14
CA THR A 427 -3.31 -9.26 -30.39
C THR A 427 -3.48 -9.52 -28.90
N GLU A 428 -3.63 -10.79 -28.57
CA GLU A 428 -3.54 -11.30 -27.21
C GLU A 428 -2.06 -11.54 -26.88
N ARG A 429 -1.56 -10.94 -25.79
CA ARG A 429 -0.51 -11.45 -24.86
C ARG A 429 0.24 -10.30 -24.20
N ILE A 430 -0.34 -9.74 -23.13
CA ILE A 430 0.24 -9.75 -21.77
C ILE A 430 -0.97 -9.76 -20.81
N ALA A 431 -1.67 -10.89 -20.74
CA ALA A 431 -2.69 -11.10 -19.71
C ALA A 431 -1.99 -11.41 -18.38
N THR A 432 -2.41 -10.73 -17.33
CA THR A 432 -2.09 -11.02 -15.93
C THR A 432 -2.24 -12.52 -15.65
N GLN A 433 -1.33 -13.07 -14.84
CA GLN A 433 -1.11 -14.51 -14.60
C GLN A 433 -2.30 -15.31 -14.03
N SER A 434 -3.49 -14.73 -13.87
CA SER A 434 -4.71 -15.45 -13.44
C SER A 434 -5.70 -15.76 -14.56
N GLY A 435 -5.61 -15.16 -15.75
CA GLY A 435 -6.42 -15.56 -16.93
C GLY A 435 -7.95 -15.54 -16.79
N GLU A 436 -8.50 -15.09 -15.66
CA GLU A 436 -9.93 -15.02 -15.42
C GLU A 436 -10.49 -13.69 -15.95
N ARG A 437 -11.34 -13.76 -16.97
CA ARG A 437 -12.13 -12.61 -17.40
C ARG A 437 -13.32 -12.43 -16.45
N ALA A 438 -13.50 -11.21 -15.94
CA ALA A 438 -14.71 -10.84 -15.21
C ALA A 438 -15.95 -11.04 -16.11
N PRO A 439 -17.11 -11.42 -15.55
CA PRO A 439 -18.33 -11.58 -16.34
C PRO A 439 -18.78 -10.23 -16.90
N GLU A 440 -19.42 -10.23 -18.07
CA GLU A 440 -19.86 -9.02 -18.81
C GLU A 440 -20.77 -8.07 -18.00
N ASN A 441 -21.32 -8.54 -16.88
CA ASN A 441 -22.23 -7.81 -16.00
C ASN A 441 -21.59 -7.34 -14.68
N ALA A 442 -20.31 -7.61 -14.44
CA ALA A 442 -19.60 -7.11 -13.26
C ALA A 442 -19.09 -5.69 -13.52
N GLY A 443 -19.62 -4.71 -12.78
CA GLY A 443 -19.08 -3.35 -12.80
C GLY A 443 -17.96 -3.13 -11.78
N PHE A 444 -17.70 -4.11 -10.91
CA PHE A 444 -16.75 -3.98 -9.81
C PHE A 444 -16.06 -5.30 -9.49
N GLU A 445 -14.74 -5.27 -9.34
CA GLU A 445 -13.91 -6.41 -8.91
C GLU A 445 -13.36 -6.11 -7.52
N ALA A 446 -13.70 -6.95 -6.55
CA ALA A 446 -13.15 -6.84 -5.21
C ALA A 446 -11.65 -7.20 -5.26
N CYS A 447 -10.83 -6.40 -4.57
CA CYS A 447 -9.44 -6.72 -4.22
C CYS A 447 -9.31 -7.12 -2.74
N TYR A 448 -10.32 -6.80 -1.93
CA TYR A 448 -10.45 -7.21 -0.54
C TYR A 448 -11.93 -7.16 -0.15
N LEU A 449 -12.38 -8.14 0.63
CA LEU A 449 -13.73 -8.20 1.18
C LEU A 449 -13.66 -8.71 2.61
N GLN A 450 -14.35 -8.02 3.52
CA GLN A 450 -14.47 -8.41 4.92
C GLN A 450 -15.92 -8.31 5.38
N VAL A 451 -16.42 -9.38 6.00
CA VAL A 451 -17.71 -9.35 6.70
C VAL A 451 -17.57 -8.52 7.97
N LEU A 452 -18.43 -7.51 8.11
CA LEU A 452 -18.53 -6.65 9.27
C LEU A 452 -19.36 -7.39 10.32
N GLN A 453 -18.73 -7.70 11.44
CA GLN A 453 -19.46 -8.22 12.59
C GLN A 453 -20.21 -7.07 13.28
N PRO A 454 -21.49 -7.27 13.63
CA PRO A 454 -22.32 -6.25 14.29
C PRO A 454 -21.83 -5.89 15.70
#